data_AF-A0A0V7ZSM7-F1
#
_entry.id   AF-A0A0V7ZSM7-F1
#
_cell.length_a   1.000
_cell.length_b   1.000
_cell.length_c   1.000
_cell.angle_alpha   90.00
_cell.angle_beta   90.00
_cell.angle_gamma   90.00
#
_symmetry.space_group_name_H-M   'P 1'
#
loop_
_entity.id
_entity.type
_entity.pdbx_description
1 polymer ?
#
loop_
_entity_poly.entity_id
_entity_poly.type
_entity_poly.pdbx_seq_one_letter_code
_entity_poly.pdbx_strand_id
1 'polypeptide(L)'
;MTIITIIAFIIIAVGYQIYLINHKKEPSQPSQSQPSTFYRETDKYEYVSNSPYSQVKGVTKQFLVLVIYADQSDFIESLRAKKNINVNDSEELYEMTKYLWLGSGNENEFTQKIDNIKAHYSVPKGKESEYDIHLISINLKQPECRFNKNIDQLDRYDAFRELSNLVVNFDISPRLQMEAYTKFEIYNR
;
A
#
# COMPACT_ATOMS: atom_id res chain seq x y z
N MET A 1 -28.73 -43.78 5.95
CA MET A 1 -28.32 -42.40 6.25
C MET A 1 -27.45 -41.77 5.16
N THR A 2 -26.67 -42.55 4.40
CA THR A 2 -25.74 -42.07 3.35
C THR A 2 -26.39 -41.48 2.10
N ILE A 3 -27.60 -41.88 1.72
CA ILE A 3 -28.26 -41.36 0.49
C ILE A 3 -28.78 -39.93 0.70
N ILE A 4 -29.32 -39.64 1.90
CA ILE A 4 -29.87 -38.31 2.23
C ILE A 4 -28.75 -37.25 2.26
N THR A 5 -27.57 -37.61 2.76
CA THR A 5 -26.40 -36.73 2.77
C THR A 5 -25.89 -36.43 1.35
N ILE A 6 -25.90 -37.41 0.44
CA ILE A 6 -25.45 -37.19 -0.95
C ILE A 6 -26.40 -36.22 -1.67
N ILE A 7 -27.71 -36.35 -1.47
CA ILE A 7 -28.71 -35.44 -2.06
C ILE A 7 -28.52 -34.01 -1.54
N ALA A 8 -28.25 -33.82 -0.25
CA ALA A 8 -28.00 -32.50 0.33
C ALA A 8 -26.76 -31.82 -0.28
N PHE A 9 -25.66 -32.56 -0.50
CA PHE A 9 -24.46 -32.03 -1.13
C PHE A 9 -24.70 -31.60 -2.59
N ILE A 10 -25.50 -32.36 -3.34
CA ILE A 10 -25.84 -32.02 -4.72
C ILE A 10 -26.65 -30.71 -4.77
N ILE A 11 -27.63 -30.53 -3.88
CA ILE A 11 -28.45 -29.30 -3.84
C ILE A 11 -27.60 -28.07 -3.51
N ILE A 12 -26.68 -28.18 -2.55
CA ILE A 12 -25.79 -27.07 -2.16
C ILE A 12 -24.84 -26.71 -3.32
N ALA A 13 -24.27 -27.71 -4.00
CA ALA A 13 -23.37 -27.48 -5.13
C ALA A 13 -24.05 -26.78 -6.31
N VAL A 14 -25.28 -27.19 -6.65
CA VAL A 14 -26.07 -26.56 -7.72
C VAL A 14 -26.48 -25.14 -7.33
N GLY A 15 -26.92 -24.93 -6.07
CA GLY A 15 -27.25 -23.60 -5.56
C GLY A 15 -26.05 -22.64 -5.59
N TYR A 16 -24.87 -23.13 -5.20
CA TYR A 16 -23.63 -22.35 -5.21
C TYR A 16 -23.19 -21.96 -6.63
N GLN A 17 -23.33 -22.86 -7.61
CA GLN A 17 -23.04 -22.56 -9.01
C GLN A 17 -23.97 -21.48 -9.60
N ILE A 18 -25.27 -21.55 -9.30
CA ILE A 18 -26.23 -20.52 -9.74
C ILE A 18 -25.91 -19.17 -9.08
N TYR A 19 -25.58 -19.18 -7.79
CA TYR A 19 -25.15 -17.98 -7.06
C TYR A 19 -23.92 -17.33 -7.71
N LEU A 20 -22.90 -18.12 -8.08
CA LEU A 20 -21.68 -17.62 -8.72
C LEU A 20 -21.92 -17.03 -10.11
N ILE A 21 -22.85 -17.61 -10.89
CA ILE A 21 -23.23 -17.10 -12.22
C ILE A 21 -24.00 -15.77 -12.09
N ASN A 22 -24.87 -15.65 -11.08
CA ASN A 22 -25.68 -14.45 -10.91
C ASN A 22 -24.89 -13.27 -10.34
N HIS A 23 -23.81 -13.53 -9.57
CA HIS A 23 -22.91 -12.49 -9.07
C HIS A 23 -21.87 -11.99 -10.08
N LYS A 24 -21.70 -12.65 -11.24
CA LYS A 24 -20.80 -12.18 -12.31
C LYS A 24 -21.43 -11.19 -13.28
N LYS A 25 -22.68 -10.77 -13.05
CA LYS A 25 -23.38 -9.76 -13.86
C LYS A 25 -23.54 -8.47 -13.07
N GLU A 26 -22.45 -7.72 -12.91
CA GLU A 26 -22.54 -6.27 -12.83
C GLU A 26 -22.33 -5.65 -14.23
N PRO A 27 -23.04 -4.56 -14.55
CA PRO A 27 -23.28 -4.14 -15.92
C PRO A 27 -22.08 -3.42 -16.53
N SER A 28 -21.55 -3.97 -17.61
CA SER A 28 -20.63 -3.29 -18.52
C SER A 28 -21.28 -2.02 -19.07
N GLN A 29 -20.72 -0.86 -18.74
CA GLN A 29 -21.05 0.40 -19.43
C GLN A 29 -20.66 0.31 -20.92
N PRO A 30 -21.48 0.84 -21.84
CA PRO A 30 -21.17 0.83 -23.25
C PRO A 30 -20.11 1.88 -23.61
N SER A 31 -19.01 1.44 -24.23
CA SER A 31 -18.07 2.29 -24.95
C SER A 31 -18.78 2.95 -26.15
N GLN A 32 -19.00 4.27 -26.07
CA GLN A 32 -19.31 5.09 -27.23
C GLN A 32 -18.02 5.44 -27.97
N SER A 33 -17.80 4.75 -29.07
CA SER A 33 -16.94 5.19 -30.16
C SER A 33 -17.73 6.15 -31.06
N GLN A 34 -17.26 7.39 -31.22
CA GLN A 34 -17.52 8.18 -32.41
C GLN A 34 -16.27 8.95 -32.85
N PRO A 35 -15.91 8.90 -34.14
CA PRO A 35 -14.84 9.68 -34.74
C PRO A 35 -15.40 10.95 -35.40
N SER A 36 -14.68 12.07 -35.32
CA SER A 36 -14.94 13.19 -36.24
C SER A 36 -13.75 14.14 -36.42
N THR A 37 -13.23 14.08 -37.65
CA THR A 37 -12.87 15.20 -38.54
C THR A 37 -11.90 16.29 -38.07
N PHE A 38 -10.73 16.22 -38.70
CA PHE A 38 -9.92 17.33 -39.22
C PHE A 38 -10.75 18.59 -39.59
N TYR A 39 -10.44 19.72 -38.96
CA TYR A 39 -10.53 21.05 -39.55
C TYR A 39 -9.30 21.85 -39.15
N ARG A 40 -8.58 22.33 -40.17
CA ARG A 40 -7.48 23.28 -40.08
C ARG A 40 -8.05 24.61 -40.54
N GLU A 41 -8.08 25.61 -39.67
CA GLU A 41 -8.02 27.00 -40.13
C GLU A 41 -7.37 27.89 -39.08
N THR A 42 -6.37 28.61 -39.58
CA THR A 42 -5.59 29.68 -39.00
C THR A 42 -6.48 30.84 -38.57
N ASP A 43 -6.28 31.35 -37.36
CA ASP A 43 -6.36 32.80 -37.12
C ASP A 43 -5.43 33.26 -36.00
N LYS A 44 -4.73 34.34 -36.31
CA LYS A 44 -3.78 35.08 -35.49
C LYS A 44 -4.52 35.75 -34.34
N TYR A 45 -4.09 35.53 -33.09
CA TYR A 45 -4.33 36.48 -32.00
C TYR A 45 -3.09 36.62 -31.13
N GLU A 46 -2.94 37.85 -30.65
CA GLU A 46 -1.78 38.47 -30.04
C GLU A 46 -1.28 37.76 -28.78
N TYR A 47 0.03 37.87 -28.57
CA TYR A 47 0.71 37.56 -27.31
C TYR A 47 0.17 38.45 -26.18
N VAL A 48 -0.82 37.93 -25.44
CA VAL A 48 -1.05 38.37 -24.06
C VAL A 48 -0.23 37.45 -23.17
N SER A 49 0.95 37.93 -22.78
CA SER A 49 1.78 37.33 -21.74
C SER A 49 1.11 37.53 -20.38
N ASN A 50 0.07 36.74 -20.13
CA ASN A 50 -0.38 36.46 -18.77
C ASN A 50 0.28 35.15 -18.37
N SER A 51 1.51 35.25 -17.88
CA SER A 51 2.14 34.17 -17.13
C SER A 51 1.29 33.93 -15.87
N PRO A 52 0.51 32.85 -15.75
CA PRO A 52 0.07 32.45 -14.43
C PRO A 52 1.34 31.98 -13.75
N TYR A 53 1.76 32.69 -12.69
CA TYR A 53 2.67 32.14 -11.71
C TYR A 53 2.25 30.69 -11.49
N SER A 54 3.07 29.74 -11.99
CA SER A 54 2.92 28.34 -11.64
C SER A 54 2.89 28.32 -10.13
N GLN A 55 1.71 28.08 -9.55
CA GLN A 55 1.63 27.57 -8.20
C GLN A 55 2.58 26.39 -8.20
N VAL A 56 3.69 26.56 -7.50
CA VAL A 56 4.60 25.48 -7.16
C VAL A 56 3.71 24.44 -6.52
N LYS A 57 3.32 23.40 -7.29
CA LYS A 57 2.67 22.21 -6.75
C LYS A 57 3.67 21.71 -5.72
N GLY A 58 3.40 22.00 -4.45
CA GLY A 58 4.21 21.52 -3.35
C GLY A 58 4.40 20.03 -3.55
N VAL A 59 5.66 19.58 -3.60
CA VAL A 59 5.97 18.16 -3.75
C VAL A 59 5.31 17.45 -2.58
N THR A 60 4.22 16.72 -2.84
CA THR A 60 3.51 15.97 -1.81
C THR A 60 4.45 14.86 -1.34
N LYS A 61 4.93 14.95 -0.09
CA LYS A 61 5.77 13.91 0.50
C LYS A 61 4.97 12.61 0.57
N GLN A 62 5.63 11.50 0.26
CA GLN A 62 5.03 10.18 0.30
C GLN A 62 5.71 9.33 1.37
N PHE A 63 4.88 8.59 2.11
CA PHE A 63 5.27 7.78 3.25
C PHE A 63 4.85 6.33 2.98
N LEU A 64 5.78 5.40 3.09
CA LEU A 64 5.50 3.97 3.00
C LEU A 64 5.58 3.37 4.40
N VAL A 65 4.51 2.76 4.87
CA VAL A 65 4.49 2.04 6.15
C VAL A 65 4.38 0.55 5.86
N LEU A 66 5.34 -0.21 6.38
CA LEU A 66 5.40 -1.66 6.27
C LEU A 66 5.09 -2.28 7.64
N VAL A 67 4.25 -3.31 7.65
CA VAL A 67 3.91 -4.09 8.84
C VAL A 67 4.64 -5.42 8.79
N ILE A 68 5.49 -5.65 9.79
CA ILE A 68 6.31 -6.86 9.93
C ILE A 68 6.06 -7.47 11.31
N TYR A 69 5.99 -8.79 11.39
CA TYR A 69 5.86 -9.50 12.67
C TYR A 69 7.11 -9.33 13.55
N ALA A 70 6.91 -9.32 14.86
CA ALA A 70 7.98 -9.19 15.84
C ALA A 70 8.89 -10.42 15.95
N ASP A 71 8.49 -11.55 15.33
CA ASP A 71 9.33 -12.75 15.22
C ASP A 71 10.51 -12.59 14.25
N GLN A 72 10.49 -11.57 13.38
CA GLN A 72 11.61 -11.18 12.51
C GLN A 72 12.63 -10.28 13.24
N SER A 73 12.79 -10.46 14.55
CA SER A 73 13.56 -9.55 15.42
C SER A 73 15.02 -9.39 14.98
N ASP A 74 15.68 -10.45 14.52
CA ASP A 74 17.07 -10.40 14.05
C ASP A 74 17.23 -9.46 12.84
N PHE A 75 16.29 -9.54 11.89
CA PHE A 75 16.26 -8.65 10.74
C PHE A 75 16.01 -7.20 11.16
N ILE A 76 15.02 -6.98 12.03
CA ILE A 76 14.65 -5.66 12.51
C ILE A 76 15.81 -4.98 13.26
N GLU A 77 16.52 -5.70 14.12
CA GLU A 77 17.66 -5.16 14.87
C GLU A 77 18.87 -4.91 13.96
N SER A 78 19.12 -5.80 12.99
CA SER A 78 20.12 -5.60 11.94
C SER A 78 19.84 -4.32 11.14
N LEU A 79 18.59 -4.12 10.73
CA LEU A 79 18.17 -2.94 9.98
C LEU A 79 18.29 -1.65 10.80
N ARG A 80 17.87 -1.70 12.09
CA ARG A 80 18.03 -0.60 13.05
C ARG A 80 19.49 -0.21 13.25
N ALA A 81 20.39 -1.18 13.31
CA ALA A 81 21.83 -0.96 13.47
C ALA A 81 22.47 -0.36 12.20
N LYS A 82 22.10 -0.86 11.01
CA LYS A 82 22.61 -0.37 9.73
C LYS A 82 22.17 1.06 9.42
N LYS A 83 20.96 1.46 9.83
CA LYS A 83 20.32 2.75 9.51
C LYS A 83 20.24 3.07 8.01
N ASN A 84 20.38 2.06 7.17
CA ASN A 84 20.27 2.14 5.72
C ASN A 84 19.63 0.85 5.21
N ILE A 85 18.87 0.95 4.11
CA ILE A 85 18.25 -0.17 3.42
C ILE A 85 19.05 -0.43 2.15
N ASN A 86 19.72 -1.58 2.07
CA ASN A 86 20.36 -2.02 0.82
C ASN A 86 19.42 -2.88 -0.03
N VAL A 87 19.88 -3.37 -1.18
CA VAL A 87 19.09 -4.18 -2.11
C VAL A 87 18.59 -5.48 -1.45
N ASN A 88 19.47 -6.21 -0.74
CA ASN A 88 19.08 -7.44 -0.04
C ASN A 88 18.07 -7.16 1.07
N ASP A 89 18.29 -6.10 1.86
CA ASP A 89 17.33 -5.69 2.89
C ASP A 89 15.97 -5.35 2.26
N SER A 90 15.96 -4.79 1.03
CA SER A 90 14.73 -4.46 0.32
C SER A 90 13.96 -5.69 -0.16
N GLU A 91 14.68 -6.73 -0.60
CA GLU A 91 14.09 -8.03 -0.95
C GLU A 91 13.55 -8.75 0.30
N GLU A 92 14.30 -8.75 1.40
CA GLU A 92 13.83 -9.30 2.68
C GLU A 92 12.59 -8.54 3.20
N LEU A 93 12.57 -7.21 3.08
CA LEU A 93 11.39 -6.39 3.41
C LEU A 93 10.18 -6.81 2.60
N TYR A 94 10.33 -7.08 1.30
CA TYR A 94 9.22 -7.57 0.48
C TYR A 94 8.69 -8.90 1.02
N GLU A 95 9.55 -9.86 1.31
CA GLU A 95 9.14 -11.18 1.79
C GLU A 95 8.41 -11.12 3.15
N MET A 96 8.94 -10.32 4.08
CA MET A 96 8.44 -10.20 5.44
C MET A 96 7.20 -9.31 5.57
N THR A 97 7.02 -8.34 4.67
CA THR A 97 5.87 -7.42 4.72
C THR A 97 4.58 -8.18 4.42
N LYS A 98 3.67 -8.21 5.39
CA LYS A 98 2.30 -8.73 5.19
C LYS A 98 1.34 -7.65 4.76
N TYR A 99 1.44 -6.49 5.41
CA TYR A 99 0.57 -5.37 5.14
C TYR A 99 1.39 -4.14 4.87
N LEU A 100 0.89 -3.32 3.97
CA LEU A 100 1.53 -2.08 3.62
C LEU A 100 0.51 -0.97 3.46
N TRP A 101 0.96 0.26 3.67
CA TRP A 101 0.17 1.46 3.46
C TRP A 101 1.03 2.53 2.81
N LEU A 102 0.47 3.18 1.80
CA LEU A 102 1.09 4.30 1.10
C LEU A 102 0.35 5.59 1.44
N GLY A 103 0.95 6.41 2.27
CA GLY A 103 0.47 7.73 2.62
C GLY A 103 1.05 8.82 1.74
N SER A 104 0.32 9.91 1.58
CA SER A 104 0.82 11.14 0.99
C SER A 104 0.29 12.31 1.81
N GLY A 105 1.11 13.33 2.07
CA GLY A 105 0.64 14.51 2.78
C GLY A 105 1.69 15.22 3.64
N ASN A 106 1.23 15.80 4.74
CA ASN A 106 2.04 16.58 5.66
C ASN A 106 2.85 15.66 6.58
N GLU A 107 4.15 15.90 6.67
CA GLU A 107 5.07 15.15 7.53
C GLU A 107 4.71 15.23 9.01
N ASN A 108 4.29 16.40 9.51
CA ASN A 108 3.95 16.57 10.92
C ASN A 108 2.71 15.75 11.30
N GLU A 109 1.70 15.70 10.42
CA GLU A 109 0.50 14.90 10.64
C GLU A 109 0.84 13.40 10.65
N PHE A 110 1.72 12.98 9.73
CA PHE A 110 2.21 11.61 9.67
C PHE A 110 3.00 11.23 10.93
N THR A 111 3.96 12.07 11.35
CA THR A 111 4.75 11.85 12.58
C THR A 111 3.84 11.80 13.80
N GLN A 112 2.90 12.73 13.94
CA GLN A 112 1.95 12.73 15.05
C GLN A 112 1.10 11.45 15.06
N LYS A 113 0.65 10.97 13.90
CA LYS A 113 -0.09 9.71 13.78
C LYS A 113 0.75 8.52 14.25
N ILE A 114 1.99 8.42 13.80
CA ILE A 114 2.92 7.36 14.21
C ILE A 114 3.20 7.42 15.71
N ASP A 115 3.48 8.60 16.27
CA ASP A 115 3.80 8.76 17.68
C ASP A 115 2.60 8.43 18.58
N ASN A 116 1.39 8.83 18.16
CA ASN A 116 0.16 8.42 18.84
C ASN A 116 0.00 6.90 18.86
N ILE A 117 0.29 6.22 17.75
CA ILE A 117 0.22 4.75 17.67
C ILE A 117 1.26 4.13 18.61
N LYS A 118 2.51 4.60 18.58
CA LYS A 118 3.57 4.12 19.48
C LYS A 118 3.17 4.27 20.94
N ALA A 119 2.61 5.42 21.33
CA ALA A 119 2.22 5.68 22.72
C ALA A 119 1.09 4.77 23.21
N HIS A 120 0.10 4.45 22.37
CA HIS A 120 -1.08 3.68 22.78
C HIS A 120 -0.91 2.17 22.64
N TYR A 121 -0.07 1.71 21.71
CA TYR A 121 0.03 0.29 21.33
C TYR A 121 1.38 -0.34 21.65
N SER A 122 2.31 0.37 22.28
CA SER A 122 3.59 -0.21 22.67
C SER A 122 3.39 -1.39 23.63
N VAL A 123 4.06 -2.50 23.33
CA VAL A 123 4.04 -3.70 24.18
C VAL A 123 5.07 -3.53 25.30
N PRO A 124 4.66 -3.62 26.58
CA PRO A 124 5.60 -3.61 27.69
C PRO A 124 6.47 -4.88 27.69
N LYS A 125 7.73 -4.74 28.13
CA LYS A 125 8.64 -5.87 28.28
C LYS A 125 8.01 -6.99 29.12
N GLY A 126 8.10 -8.22 28.64
CA GLY A 126 7.52 -9.40 29.31
C GLY A 126 6.02 -9.63 29.07
N LYS A 127 5.36 -8.80 28.26
CA LYS A 127 4.00 -9.04 27.73
C LYS A 127 4.00 -9.31 26.23
N GLU A 128 5.14 -9.76 25.73
CA GLU A 128 5.41 -10.01 24.33
C GLU A 128 4.60 -11.22 23.82
N SER A 129 4.01 -11.07 22.63
CA SER A 129 3.24 -12.08 21.92
C SER A 129 3.84 -12.32 20.53
N GLU A 130 3.76 -13.54 20.02
CA GLU A 130 4.21 -13.89 18.66
C GLU A 130 3.49 -13.07 17.56
N TYR A 131 2.30 -12.57 17.87
CA TYR A 131 1.48 -11.75 16.97
C TYR A 131 1.82 -10.26 17.04
N ASP A 132 2.75 -9.84 17.90
CA ASP A 132 3.17 -8.45 17.92
C ASP A 132 3.85 -8.07 16.61
N ILE A 133 3.93 -6.77 16.35
CA ILE A 133 4.44 -6.24 15.08
C ILE A 133 5.42 -5.09 15.31
N HIS A 134 6.20 -4.81 14.27
CA HIS A 134 6.90 -3.56 14.07
C HIS A 134 6.31 -2.82 12.86
N LEU A 135 6.27 -1.50 12.96
CA LEU A 135 6.00 -0.62 11.83
C LEU A 135 7.32 -0.02 11.35
N ILE A 136 7.65 -0.25 10.09
CA ILE A 136 8.75 0.43 9.42
C ILE A 136 8.15 1.56 8.60
N SER A 137 8.43 2.79 9.02
CA SER A 137 7.97 4.02 8.38
C SER A 137 9.09 4.56 7.51
N ILE A 138 8.86 4.64 6.20
CA ILE A 138 9.86 5.01 5.20
C ILE A 138 9.41 6.30 4.51
N ASN A 139 10.28 7.30 4.48
CA ASN A 139 10.08 8.50 3.67
C ASN A 139 10.63 8.26 2.27
N LEU A 140 9.79 8.41 1.26
CA LEU A 140 10.19 8.23 -0.13
C LEU A 140 10.70 9.54 -0.74
N LYS A 141 11.76 9.42 -1.54
CA LYS A 141 12.43 10.53 -2.24
C LYS A 141 11.53 11.16 -3.29
N GLN A 142 10.68 10.34 -3.90
CA GLN A 142 9.74 10.74 -4.93
C GLN A 142 8.48 9.89 -4.82
N PRO A 143 7.34 10.37 -5.35
CA PRO A 143 6.15 9.57 -5.45
C PRO A 143 6.40 8.29 -6.25
N GLU A 144 6.05 7.14 -5.67
CA GLU A 144 6.13 5.82 -6.26
C GLU A 144 4.74 5.18 -6.22
N CYS A 145 4.08 5.08 -7.37
CA CYS A 145 2.71 4.59 -7.46
C CYS A 145 2.61 3.06 -7.40
N ARG A 146 3.71 2.34 -7.64
CA ARG A 146 3.76 0.87 -7.62
C ARG A 146 3.51 0.26 -6.24
N PHE A 147 3.60 1.08 -5.18
CA PHE A 147 3.19 0.66 -3.84
C PHE A 147 1.68 0.70 -3.63
N ASN A 148 0.84 1.31 -4.49
CA ASN A 148 -0.61 1.42 -4.26
C ASN A 148 -1.33 0.06 -4.14
N LYS A 149 -2.53 0.08 -3.54
CA LYS A 149 -3.34 -1.12 -3.25
C LYS A 149 -3.62 -2.03 -4.45
N ASN A 150 -3.98 -1.44 -5.59
CA ASN A 150 -4.44 -2.16 -6.78
C ASN A 150 -3.37 -2.18 -7.89
N ILE A 151 -2.16 -2.60 -7.55
CA ILE A 151 -1.03 -2.71 -8.48
C ILE A 151 -0.70 -4.19 -8.68
N ASP A 152 -0.14 -4.51 -9.85
CA ASP A 152 0.38 -5.84 -10.14
C ASP A 152 1.48 -6.25 -9.15
N GLN A 153 1.53 -7.54 -8.81
CA GLN A 153 2.49 -8.06 -7.83
C GLN A 153 3.93 -7.98 -8.33
N LEU A 154 4.16 -8.11 -9.64
CA LEU A 154 5.48 -7.98 -10.24
C LEU A 154 5.95 -6.51 -10.17
N ASP A 155 5.07 -5.57 -10.52
CA ASP A 155 5.37 -4.13 -10.41
C ASP A 155 5.69 -3.74 -8.96
N ARG A 156 4.94 -4.29 -8.00
CA ARG A 156 5.20 -4.08 -6.57
C ARG A 156 6.53 -4.67 -6.15
N TYR A 157 6.83 -5.90 -6.58
CA TYR A 157 8.11 -6.54 -6.31
C TYR A 157 9.29 -5.72 -6.87
N ASP A 158 9.18 -5.23 -8.10
CA ASP A 158 10.19 -4.36 -8.71
C ASP A 158 10.36 -3.04 -7.92
N ALA A 159 9.26 -2.46 -7.43
CA ALA A 159 9.32 -1.27 -6.57
C ALA A 159 10.03 -1.55 -5.24
N PHE A 160 9.85 -2.74 -4.65
CA PHE A 160 10.64 -3.15 -3.49
C PHE A 160 12.11 -3.33 -3.84
N ARG A 161 12.47 -3.97 -4.97
CA ARG A 161 13.88 -4.10 -5.37
C ARG A 161 14.58 -2.76 -5.57
N GLU A 162 13.83 -1.75 -6.02
CA GLU A 162 14.31 -0.38 -6.18
C GLU A 162 14.25 0.46 -4.89
N LEU A 163 13.69 -0.06 -3.79
CA LEU A 163 13.41 0.69 -2.57
C LEU A 163 14.66 1.35 -1.97
N SER A 164 15.80 0.65 -1.98
CA SER A 164 17.09 1.21 -1.54
C SER A 164 17.47 2.54 -2.23
N ASN A 165 17.01 2.77 -3.47
CA ASN A 165 17.23 4.02 -4.21
C ASN A 165 16.13 5.08 -3.98
N LEU A 166 14.99 4.65 -3.44
CA LEU A 166 13.81 5.48 -3.18
C LEU A 166 13.76 6.00 -1.75
N VAL A 167 14.44 5.37 -0.80
CA VAL A 167 14.45 5.75 0.63
C VAL A 167 15.25 7.03 0.85
N VAL A 168 14.65 8.00 1.55
CA VAL A 168 15.37 9.16 2.11
C VAL A 168 15.86 8.84 3.52
N ASN A 169 14.94 8.34 4.35
CA ASN A 169 15.20 7.84 5.69
C ASN A 169 14.06 6.90 6.09
N PHE A 170 14.26 6.17 7.18
CA PHE A 170 13.22 5.35 7.78
C PHE A 170 13.33 5.36 9.30
N ASP A 171 12.22 5.03 9.95
CA ASP A 171 12.12 4.81 11.39
C ASP A 171 11.43 3.48 11.66
N ILE A 172 11.88 2.78 12.71
CA ILE A 172 11.30 1.50 13.13
C ILE A 172 10.67 1.69 14.50
N SER A 173 9.37 1.45 14.59
CA SER A 173 8.64 1.51 15.85
C SER A 173 9.21 0.54 16.90
N PRO A 174 8.96 0.78 18.19
CA PRO A 174 9.04 -0.30 19.19
C PRO A 174 8.11 -1.46 18.79
N ARG A 175 8.18 -2.55 19.55
CA ARG A 175 7.22 -3.65 19.41
C ARG A 175 5.82 -3.15 19.78
N LEU A 176 4.87 -3.34 18.88
CA LEU A 176 3.49 -2.89 19.02
C LEU A 176 2.55 -4.08 19.03
N GLN A 177 1.40 -3.90 19.69
CA GLN A 177 0.29 -4.83 19.60
C GLN A 177 -0.21 -4.91 18.16
N MET A 178 -0.71 -6.08 17.75
CA MET A 178 -1.20 -6.32 16.39
C MET A 178 -2.22 -5.26 15.94
N GLU A 179 -3.09 -4.83 16.84
CA GLU A 179 -4.16 -3.86 16.58
C GLU A 179 -3.63 -2.50 16.11
N ALA A 180 -2.35 -2.18 16.33
CA ALA A 180 -1.74 -0.92 15.90
C ALA A 180 -1.87 -0.67 14.40
N TYR A 181 -1.76 -1.72 13.57
CA TYR A 181 -1.82 -1.55 12.12
C TYR A 181 -3.19 -1.03 11.66
N THR A 182 -4.26 -1.30 12.42
CA THR A 182 -5.64 -0.95 12.05
C THR A 182 -5.88 0.56 12.00
N LYS A 183 -4.93 1.35 12.51
CA LYS A 183 -4.95 2.82 12.45
C LYS A 183 -4.51 3.37 11.09
N PHE A 184 -4.02 2.50 10.23
CA PHE A 184 -3.74 2.80 8.83
C PHE A 184 -4.74 2.08 7.93
N GLU A 185 -4.94 2.63 6.73
CA GLU A 185 -5.71 1.97 5.67
C GLU A 185 -4.85 0.90 4.97
N ILE A 186 -4.20 0.06 5.77
CA ILE A 186 -3.31 -0.97 5.27
C ILE A 186 -4.05 -1.97 4.38
N TYR A 187 -3.32 -2.52 3.42
CA TYR A 187 -3.78 -3.59 2.55
C TYR A 187 -2.75 -4.71 2.50
N ASN A 188 -3.22 -5.90 2.14
CA ASN A 188 -2.34 -7.03 1.95
C ASN A 188 -1.36 -6.72 0.81
N ARG A 189 -0.10 -7.07 1.05
CA ARG A 189 0.91 -7.04 0.01
C ARG A 189 0.61 -8.08 -1.06
#